data_AF-A0A2G4G1H9-F1
#
_entry.id   AF-A0A2G4G1H9-F1
#
_cell.length_a   1.000
_cell.length_b   1.000
_cell.length_c   1.000
_cell.angle_alpha   90.00
_cell.angle_beta   90.00
_cell.angle_gamma   90.00
#
_symmetry.space_group_name_H-M   'P 1'
#
loop_
_entity.id
_entity.type
_entity.pdbx_description
1 polymer ?
#
loop_
_entity_poly.entity_id
_entity_poly.type
_entity_poly.pdbx_seq_one_letter_code
_entity_poly.pdbx_strand_id
1 'polypeptide(L)' 'MDSQPASRNTSATLDAIQLMLRDLHTRHDEIRHRAAFRGCTNELLAVQQELVEYLLSKKSQLMGHVDPVSGGTRNYNSFV' A
#
# COMPACT_ATOMS: atom_id res chain seq x y z
N MET A 1 8.25 -22.71 18.61
CA MET A 1 8.83 -22.24 17.35
C MET A 1 7.83 -21.31 16.70
N ASP A 2 8.19 -20.03 16.69
CA ASP A 2 7.72 -18.88 15.91
C ASP A 2 6.32 -18.86 15.28
N SER A 3 5.39 -18.24 16.02
CA SER A 3 4.17 -17.66 15.47
C SER A 3 4.44 -16.20 15.07
N GLN A 4 5.04 -15.94 13.90
CA GLN A 4 5.11 -14.57 13.35
C GLN A 4 4.97 -14.47 11.82
N PRO A 5 3.84 -14.89 11.21
CA PRO A 5 3.57 -14.70 9.78
C PRO A 5 2.90 -13.35 9.44
N ALA A 6 2.18 -12.72 10.38
CA ALA A 6 1.34 -11.56 10.08
C ALA A 6 2.15 -10.30 9.69
N SER A 7 3.27 -10.06 10.38
CA SER A 7 4.10 -8.85 10.22
C SER A 7 4.89 -8.82 8.90
N ARG A 8 5.30 -10.00 8.38
CA ARG A 8 6.00 -10.08 7.09
C ARG A 8 5.05 -9.88 5.92
N ASN A 9 3.83 -10.39 6.04
CA ASN A 9 2.81 -10.25 5.00
C ASN A 9 2.33 -8.80 4.86
N THR A 10 2.21 -8.05 5.96
CA THR A 10 1.88 -6.62 5.91
C THR A 10 3.00 -5.80 5.27
N SER A 11 4.27 -6.10 5.58
CA SER A 11 5.43 -5.45 4.92
C SER A 11 5.44 -5.69 3.41
N ALA A 12 5.34 -6.95 2.97
CA ALA A 12 5.32 -7.27 1.54
C ALA A 12 4.14 -6.61 0.80
N THR A 13 2.98 -6.53 1.45
CA THR A 13 1.81 -5.84 0.90
C THR A 13 2.04 -4.32 0.79
N LEU A 14 2.69 -3.71 1.78
CA LEU A 14 3.04 -2.28 1.75
C LEU A 14 4.05 -1.98 0.62
N ASP A 15 5.05 -2.83 0.45
CA ASP A 15 6.04 -2.70 -0.64
C ASP A 15 5.36 -2.83 -2.00
N ALA A 16 4.47 -3.79 -2.17
CA ALA A 16 3.67 -3.95 -3.40
C ALA A 16 2.81 -2.70 -3.68
N ILE A 17 2.16 -2.13 -2.66
CA ILE A 17 1.37 -0.89 -2.81
C ILE A 17 2.26 0.28 -3.26
N GLN A 18 3.46 0.41 -2.70
CA GLN A 18 4.41 1.46 -3.10
C GLN A 18 4.86 1.32 -4.57
N LEU A 19 5.13 0.09 -5.00
CA LEU A 19 5.47 -0.20 -6.40
C LEU A 19 4.32 0.16 -7.35
N MET A 20 3.07 -0.15 -6.96
CA MET A 20 1.90 0.19 -7.77
C MET A 20 1.63 1.69 -7.84
N LEU A 21 1.79 2.43 -6.74
CA LEU A 21 1.68 3.89 -6.75
C LEU A 21 2.75 4.52 -7.66
N ARG A 22 3.97 3.99 -7.66
CA ARG A 22 5.05 4.45 -8.55
C ARG A 22 4.72 4.18 -10.01
N ASP A 23 4.20 2.99 -10.33
CA ASP A 23 3.79 2.64 -11.69
C ASP A 23 2.65 3.54 -12.18
N LEU A 24 1.62 3.76 -11.35
CA LEU A 24 0.51 4.65 -11.67
C LEU A 24 0.95 6.10 -11.90
N HIS A 25 1.96 6.60 -11.19
CA HIS A 25 2.51 7.95 -11.45
C HIS A 25 3.45 8.01 -12.64
N THR A 26 3.89 6.86 -13.17
CA THR A 26 4.75 6.81 -14.34
C THR A 26 3.96 7.18 -15.58
N ARG A 27 4.56 8.01 -16.43
CA ARG A 27 3.94 8.39 -17.70
C ARG A 27 4.09 7.25 -18.70
N HIS A 28 3.01 6.49 -18.88
CA HIS A 28 2.92 5.44 -19.88
C HIS A 28 2.42 6.00 -21.22
N ASP A 29 3.33 6.47 -22.07
CA ASP A 29 2.98 7.10 -23.35
C ASP A 29 2.18 6.18 -24.29
N GLU A 30 2.46 4.87 -24.31
CA GLU A 30 1.71 3.91 -25.13
C GLU A 30 0.22 3.83 -24.72
N ILE A 31 -0.05 3.76 -23.41
CA ILE A 31 -1.42 3.70 -22.87
C ILE A 31 -2.15 5.02 -23.15
N ARG A 32 -1.47 6.15 -22.92
CA ARG A 32 -2.01 7.49 -23.20
C ARG A 32 -2.34 7.69 -24.67
N HIS A 33 -1.47 7.27 -25.59
CA HIS A 33 -1.75 7.33 -27.01
C HIS A 33 -2.97 6.48 -27.39
N ARG A 34 -3.09 5.26 -26.85
CA ARG A 34 -4.26 4.41 -27.10
C ARG A 34 -5.55 5.01 -26.55
N ALA A 35 -5.52 5.64 -25.38
CA ALA A 35 -6.68 6.31 -24.80
C ALA A 35 -7.06 7.57 -25.58
N ALA A 36 -6.09 8.35 -26.05
CA ALA A 36 -6.33 9.48 -26.94
C ALA A 36 -6.95 9.03 -28.27
N PHE A 37 -6.44 7.96 -28.87
CA PHE A 37 -6.98 7.39 -30.11
C PHE A 37 -8.42 6.88 -29.94
N ARG A 38 -8.75 6.31 -28.78
CA ARG A 38 -10.11 5.84 -28.45
C ARG A 38 -11.03 6.96 -27.94
N GLY A 39 -10.51 8.16 -27.69
CA GLY A 39 -11.27 9.27 -27.10
C GLY A 39 -11.57 9.14 -25.61
N CYS A 40 -10.93 8.21 -24.89
CA CYS A 40 -11.20 7.92 -23.47
C CYS A 40 -10.11 8.47 -22.51
N THR A 41 -9.49 9.59 -22.86
CA THR A 41 -8.36 10.14 -22.08
C THR A 41 -8.79 10.63 -20.70
N ASN A 42 -9.97 11.24 -20.59
CA ASN A 42 -10.48 11.74 -19.31
C ASN A 42 -10.84 10.60 -18.36
N GLU A 43 -11.46 9.55 -18.90
CA GLU A 43 -11.82 8.32 -18.18
C GLU A 43 -10.57 7.60 -17.70
N LEU A 44 -9.52 7.54 -18.52
CA LEU A 44 -8.23 6.98 -18.10
C LEU A 44 -7.67 7.74 -16.88
N LEU A 45 -7.67 9.07 -16.93
CA LEU A 45 -7.16 9.90 -15.83
C LEU A 45 -8.01 9.79 -14.57
N ALA A 46 -9.34 9.73 -14.72
CA ALA A 46 -10.27 9.54 -13.60
C ALA A 46 -10.02 8.19 -12.91
N VAL A 47 -9.95 7.10 -13.67
CA VAL A 47 -9.66 5.76 -13.13
C VAL A 47 -8.27 5.70 -12.49
N GLN A 48 -7.26 6.34 -13.10
CA GLN A 48 -5.92 6.42 -12.52
C GLN A 48 -5.94 7.13 -11.16
N GLN A 49 -6.67 8.24 -11.04
CA GLN A 49 -6.82 8.97 -9.78
C GLN A 49 -7.54 8.14 -8.72
N GLU A 50 -8.64 7.47 -9.07
CA GLU A 50 -9.37 6.57 -8.16
C GLU A 50 -8.49 5.44 -7.64
N LEU A 51 -7.66 4.84 -8.51
CA LEU A 51 -6.72 3.78 -8.12
C LEU A 51 -5.64 4.30 -7.16
N VAL A 52 -5.12 5.51 -7.39
CA VAL A 52 -4.14 6.14 -6.48
C VAL A 52 -4.76 6.35 -5.11
N GLU A 53 -5.97 6.91 -5.03
CA GLU A 53 -6.69 7.14 -3.77
C GLU A 53 -6.98 5.84 -3.03
N TYR A 54 -7.45 4.82 -3.74
CA TYR A 54 -7.69 3.50 -3.17
C TYR A 54 -6.42 2.90 -2.55
N LEU A 55 -5.29 2.96 -3.27
CA LEU A 55 -4.01 2.43 -2.80
C LEU A 55 -3.46 3.22 -1.62
N LEU A 56 -3.62 4.55 -1.60
CA LEU A 56 -3.23 5.39 -0.46
C LEU A 56 -4.07 5.09 0.79
N SER A 57 -5.38 4.95 0.63
CA SER A 57 -6.29 4.57 1.72
C SER A 57 -5.93 3.19 2.26
N LYS A 58 -5.70 2.21 1.38
CA LYS A 58 -5.26 0.85 1.76
C LYS A 58 -3.92 0.87 2.51
N LYS A 59 -2.96 1.68 2.05
CA LYS A 59 -1.67 1.88 2.75
C LYS A 59 -1.89 2.43 4.15
N SER A 60 -2.72 3.46 4.29
CA SER A 60 -3.03 4.08 5.58
C SER A 60 -3.70 3.11 6.55
N GLN A 61 -4.62 2.26 6.06
CA GLN A 61 -5.28 1.24 6.88
C GLN A 61 -4.26 0.20 7.37
N LEU A 62 -3.36 -0.25 6.51
CA LEU A 62 -2.32 -1.22 6.89
C LEU A 62 -1.29 -0.62 7.86
N MET A 63 -0.99 0.67 7.76
CA MET A 63 -0.11 1.37 8.70
C MET A 63 -0.81 1.70 10.03
N GLY A 64 -2.11 2.01 10.00
CA GLY A 64 -2.95 2.27 11.18
C GLY A 64 -3.38 1.01 11.93
N HIS A 65 -3.30 -0.17 11.29
CA HIS A 65 -3.50 -1.49 11.91
C HIS A 65 -2.18 -2.11 12.40
N VAL A 66 -1.12 -1.31 12.59
CA VAL A 66 -0.03 -1.72 13.47
C VAL A 66 -0.58 -1.60 14.90
N ASP A 67 -1.23 -2.68 15.36
CA ASP A 67 -1.86 -2.74 16.66
C ASP A 67 -0.87 -2.34 17.78
N PRO A 68 -1.26 -1.45 18.71
CA PRO A 68 -0.47 -1.17 19.91
C PRO A 68 -0.46 -2.34 20.92
N VAL A 69 -0.97 -3.52 20.55
CA VAL A 69 -1.09 -4.71 21.41
C VAL A 69 0.12 -5.65 21.31
N SER A 70 1.30 -5.12 20.99
CA SER A 70 2.56 -5.72 21.44
C SER A 70 3.13 -4.95 22.62
N GLY A 71 2.25 -4.52 23.54
CA GLY A 71 2.59 -4.20 24.92
C GLY A 71 3.00 -5.48 25.63
N GLY A 72 4.16 -6.01 25.27
CA GLY A 72 4.81 -7.07 26.02
C GLY A 72 4.87 -6.63 27.47
N THR A 73 4.31 -7.46 28.34
CA THR A 73 4.47 -7.40 29.79
C THR A 73 5.97 -7.45 30.07
N ARG A 74 6.65 -6.30 30.04
CA ARG A 74 8.00 -6.15 30.54
C ARG A 74 7.89 -6.16 32.06
N ASN A 75 7.78 -7.37 32.59
CA ASN A 75 7.98 -7.65 34.00
C ASN A 75 9.46 -7.39 34.31
N TYR A 76 9.77 -6.14 34.66
CA TYR A 76 11.03 -5.77 35.30
C TYR A 76 10.95 -6.16 36.78
N ASN A 77 11.04 -7.45 37.07
CA ASN A 77 11.45 -7.93 38.37
C ASN A 77 12.45 -9.07 38.14
N SER A 78 13.66 -8.68 37.75
CA SER A 78 14.83 -9.54 37.90
C SER A 78 15.85 -8.77 38.74
N PHE A 79 16.04 -9.29 39.96
CA PHE A 79 17.18 -9.11 40.87
C PHE A 79 17.40 -7.72 41.49
N VAL A 80 16.90 -7.54 42.72
CA VAL A 80 17.69 -7.44 43.97
C VAL A 80 16.82 -7.76 45.18
#